data_AF-A0A849WN92-F1
#
_entry.id   AF-A0A849WN92-F1
#
_cell.length_a   1.000
_cell.length_b   1.000
_cell.length_c   1.000
_cell.angle_alpha   90.00
_cell.angle_beta   90.00
_cell.angle_gamma   90.00
#
_symmetry.space_group_name_H-M   'P 1'
#
loop_
_entity.id
_entity.type
_entity.pdbx_description
1 polymer ?
#
loop_
_entity_poly.entity_id
_entity_poly.type
_entity_poly.pdbx_seq_one_letter_code
_entity_poly.pdbx_strand_id
1 'polypeptide(L)'
;MVFTFLDLGFCLNFHRNKKKVSVGSNNCAEIQSLVDALSAWKIKTDNYICRGTVSENKRNFKCSIDIEDCLPENIRNYFAKKATEAGPNCFNTGLVFSGLLPNLRHSTSEEIGFYMNSELCKKRGPEEKPSPGDLGLISMVGINQDRPMVYSGQHAFIYLSEDFVYEKMDSRRTSPFTIARKAETLKSYGLNPDESADENKIYNKINREVSYYQCVSVSQYLTETPNVPEELMSLWNKMLVEESCIEKFTMDRTPLRASSIKNIIDVSKALTSYLQEIKKEPGKYDEEKSKFMIGSLQMKLKSISSALLGFVSEKKADPNLSIFAADLYKSIYGKSK
;
A
#
# COMPACT_ATOMS: atom_id res chain seq x y z
N MET A 1 -34.35 -21.10 23.20
CA MET A 1 -33.66 -21.89 22.16
C MET A 1 -32.77 -20.92 21.39
N VAL A 2 -31.48 -20.87 21.72
CA VAL A 2 -30.49 -20.01 21.05
C VAL A 2 -29.93 -20.83 19.91
N PHE A 3 -30.28 -20.49 18.67
CA PHE A 3 -29.63 -21.05 17.49
C PHE A 3 -28.28 -20.35 17.34
N THR A 4 -27.23 -20.92 17.92
CA THR A 4 -25.86 -20.71 17.43
C THR A 4 -25.77 -21.36 16.06
N PHE A 5 -26.04 -20.61 15.00
CA PHE A 5 -25.52 -20.95 13.68
C PHE A 5 -23.99 -20.87 13.78
N LEU A 6 -23.36 -22.01 14.04
CA LEU A 6 -21.98 -22.23 13.67
C LEU A 6 -21.96 -22.21 12.15
N ASP A 7 -21.91 -21.01 11.59
CA ASP A 7 -21.43 -20.82 10.24
C ASP A 7 -19.98 -21.30 10.30
N LEU A 8 -19.76 -22.57 9.97
CA LEU A 8 -18.45 -23.20 9.84
C LEU A 8 -17.81 -22.62 8.56
N GLY A 9 -17.63 -21.30 8.57
CA GLY A 9 -17.12 -20.51 7.47
C GLY A 9 -15.86 -21.17 6.97
N PHE A 10 -15.81 -21.35 5.66
CA PHE A 10 -14.66 -21.85 4.94
C PHE A 10 -13.50 -20.86 5.14
N CYS A 11 -12.76 -21.02 6.22
CA CYS A 11 -11.61 -20.17 6.51
C CYS A 11 -10.39 -20.74 5.79
N LEU A 12 -9.75 -19.91 4.96
CA LEU A 12 -8.37 -20.15 4.56
C LEU A 12 -7.49 -20.04 5.80
N ASN A 13 -6.70 -21.08 6.05
CA ASN A 13 -5.78 -21.14 7.18
C ASN A 13 -4.36 -21.03 6.65
N PHE A 14 -3.76 -19.86 6.82
CA PHE A 14 -2.36 -19.64 6.48
C PHE A 14 -1.45 -20.01 7.64
N HIS A 15 -0.42 -20.80 7.36
CA HIS A 15 0.59 -21.19 8.32
C HIS A 15 1.98 -20.92 7.75
N ARG A 16 2.78 -20.13 8.47
CA ARG A 16 4.16 -19.82 8.10
C ARG A 16 5.15 -20.56 9.00
N ASN A 17 6.02 -21.37 8.42
CA ASN A 17 7.14 -22.02 9.11
C ASN A 17 8.47 -21.64 8.44
N LYS A 18 9.23 -20.74 9.08
CA LYS A 18 10.51 -20.20 8.57
C LYS A 18 10.36 -19.64 7.14
N LYS A 19 10.61 -20.48 6.13
CA LYS A 19 10.63 -20.16 4.70
C LYS A 19 9.48 -20.80 3.91
N LYS A 20 8.51 -21.42 4.57
CA LYS A 20 7.35 -22.04 3.92
C LYS A 20 6.08 -21.37 4.37
N VAL A 21 5.23 -21.02 3.43
CA VAL A 21 3.87 -20.55 3.66
C VAL A 21 2.95 -21.59 3.08
N SER A 22 2.23 -22.31 3.94
CA SER A 22 1.20 -23.26 3.53
C SER A 22 -0.18 -22.65 3.76
N VAL A 23 -1.11 -22.94 2.86
CA VAL A 23 -2.53 -22.64 3.04
C VAL A 23 -3.34 -23.94 3.10
N GLY A 24 -4.32 -23.99 3.99
CA GLY A 24 -5.27 -25.09 4.11
C GLY A 24 -6.72 -24.62 4.10
N SER A 25 -7.61 -25.44 3.56
CA SER A 25 -9.07 -25.24 3.56
C SER A 25 -9.78 -26.59 3.51
N ASN A 26 -11.06 -26.60 3.90
CA ASN A 26 -11.95 -27.73 3.70
C ASN A 26 -12.51 -27.82 2.27
N ASN A 27 -12.22 -26.83 1.42
CA ASN A 27 -12.64 -26.77 0.02
C ASN A 27 -11.41 -26.71 -0.91
N CYS A 28 -11.16 -27.79 -1.65
CA CYS A 28 -10.04 -27.87 -2.60
C CYS A 28 -10.19 -26.87 -3.76
N ALA A 29 -11.43 -26.63 -4.21
CA ALA A 29 -11.70 -25.69 -5.30
C ALA A 29 -11.33 -24.26 -4.91
N GLU A 30 -11.55 -23.91 -3.64
CA GLU A 30 -11.13 -22.62 -3.10
C GLU A 30 -9.59 -22.46 -3.10
N ILE A 31 -8.86 -23.49 -2.64
CA ILE A 31 -7.40 -23.47 -2.68
C ILE A 31 -6.91 -23.36 -4.12
N GLN A 32 -7.54 -24.08 -5.05
CA GLN A 32 -7.18 -24.02 -6.46
C GLN A 32 -7.41 -22.61 -7.03
N SER A 33 -8.57 -22.00 -6.77
CA SER A 33 -8.88 -20.61 -7.17
C SER A 33 -7.82 -19.62 -6.63
N LEU A 34 -7.39 -19.80 -5.37
CA LEU A 34 -6.32 -18.99 -4.79
C LEU A 34 -4.98 -19.18 -5.49
N VAL A 35 -4.59 -20.43 -5.76
CA VAL A 35 -3.33 -20.75 -6.45
C VAL A 35 -3.32 -20.18 -7.85
N ASP A 36 -4.43 -20.27 -8.57
CA ASP A 36 -4.59 -19.71 -9.91
C ASP A 36 -4.45 -18.18 -9.89
N ALA A 37 -5.08 -17.51 -8.91
CA ALA A 37 -4.98 -16.07 -8.71
C ALA A 37 -3.55 -15.61 -8.40
N LEU A 38 -2.86 -16.32 -7.49
CA LEU A 38 -1.46 -16.04 -7.16
C LEU A 38 -0.52 -16.29 -8.34
N SER A 39 -0.74 -17.38 -9.08
CA SER A 39 0.04 -17.71 -10.29
C SER A 39 -0.13 -16.63 -11.35
N ALA A 40 -1.36 -16.18 -11.61
CA ALA A 40 -1.64 -15.11 -12.56
C ALA A 40 -0.95 -13.79 -12.17
N TRP A 41 -0.95 -13.45 -10.87
CA TRP A 41 -0.22 -12.28 -10.39
C TRP A 41 1.30 -12.44 -10.54
N LYS A 42 1.85 -13.59 -10.16
CA LYS A 42 3.28 -13.86 -10.25
C LYS A 42 3.79 -13.90 -11.69
N ILE A 43 2.98 -14.36 -12.65
CA ILE A 43 3.30 -14.27 -14.08
C ILE A 43 3.43 -12.80 -14.49
N LYS A 44 2.51 -11.94 -14.05
CA LYS A 44 2.53 -10.50 -14.37
C LYS A 44 3.75 -9.78 -13.80
N THR A 45 4.20 -10.14 -12.58
CA THR A 45 5.32 -9.43 -11.91
C THR A 45 6.69 -10.05 -12.18
N ASP A 46 6.77 -11.38 -12.21
CA ASP A 46 8.05 -12.11 -12.18
C ASP A 46 8.25 -12.97 -13.44
N ASN A 47 7.29 -13.01 -14.37
CA ASN A 47 7.26 -13.92 -15.52
C ASN A 47 7.45 -15.40 -15.11
N TYR A 48 6.85 -15.80 -13.99
CA TYR A 48 7.01 -17.12 -13.40
C TYR A 48 5.66 -17.79 -13.09
N ILE A 49 5.53 -19.05 -13.50
CA ILE A 49 4.33 -19.86 -13.26
C ILE A 49 4.50 -20.69 -11.98
N CYS A 50 3.55 -20.58 -11.04
CA CYS A 50 3.57 -21.42 -9.85
C CYS A 50 3.30 -22.90 -10.18
N ARG A 51 4.06 -23.82 -9.60
CA ARG A 51 3.94 -25.27 -9.86
C ARG A 51 3.45 -26.09 -8.65
N GLY A 52 2.75 -25.46 -7.72
CA GLY A 52 2.19 -26.18 -6.56
C GLY A 52 1.09 -27.17 -6.97
N THR A 53 1.02 -28.32 -6.31
CA THR A 53 -0.12 -29.25 -6.40
C THR A 53 -0.88 -29.28 -5.09
N VAL A 54 -2.20 -29.11 -5.15
CA VAL A 54 -3.06 -29.23 -3.96
C VAL A 54 -3.04 -30.67 -3.47
N SER A 55 -2.64 -30.85 -2.20
CA SER A 55 -2.62 -32.16 -1.55
C SER A 55 -3.86 -32.33 -0.68
N GLU A 56 -4.52 -33.48 -0.80
CA GLU A 56 -5.59 -33.85 0.12
C GLU A 56 -4.99 -34.41 1.41
N ASN A 57 -5.28 -33.77 2.55
CA ASN A 57 -4.82 -34.25 3.85
C ASN A 57 -6.03 -34.56 4.73
N LYS A 58 -6.12 -35.78 5.29
CA LYS A 58 -7.30 -36.16 6.09
C LYS A 58 -7.22 -35.71 7.55
N ARG A 59 -6.11 -35.14 8.01
CA ARG A 59 -5.87 -34.92 9.45
C ARG A 59 -6.34 -33.57 10.01
N ASN A 60 -6.22 -32.46 9.27
CA ASN A 60 -6.55 -31.11 9.77
C ASN A 60 -7.39 -30.25 8.80
N PHE A 61 -7.05 -30.28 7.51
CA PHE A 61 -7.79 -29.61 6.44
C PHE A 61 -7.91 -30.58 5.29
N LYS A 62 -9.09 -30.71 4.67
CA LYS A 62 -9.27 -31.62 3.53
C LYS A 62 -8.23 -31.37 2.44
N CYS A 63 -7.81 -30.13 2.26
CA CYS A 63 -6.91 -29.70 1.20
C CYS A 63 -5.83 -28.76 1.75
N SER A 64 -4.59 -28.90 1.28
CA SER A 64 -3.48 -28.03 1.65
C SER A 64 -2.40 -27.93 0.56
N ILE A 65 -1.72 -26.80 0.49
CA ILE A 65 -0.64 -26.55 -0.47
C ILE A 65 0.40 -25.59 0.09
N ASP A 66 1.66 -25.75 -0.31
CA ASP A 66 2.74 -24.77 -0.10
C ASP A 66 2.66 -23.71 -1.20
N ILE A 67 2.43 -22.44 -0.83
CA ILE A 67 2.27 -21.31 -1.75
C ILE A 67 3.48 -20.38 -1.76
N GLU A 68 4.57 -20.70 -1.05
CA GLU A 68 5.76 -19.82 -0.99
C GLU A 68 6.28 -19.45 -2.38
N ASP A 69 6.26 -20.42 -3.30
CA ASP A 69 6.68 -20.25 -4.69
C ASP A 69 5.62 -19.58 -5.58
N CYS A 70 4.37 -19.49 -5.12
CA CYS A 70 3.30 -18.76 -5.81
C CYS A 70 3.26 -17.27 -5.44
N LEU A 71 3.88 -16.87 -4.32
CA LEU A 71 3.92 -15.46 -3.92
C LEU A 71 4.93 -14.68 -4.80
N PRO A 72 4.55 -13.49 -5.30
CA PRO A 72 5.51 -12.53 -5.85
C PRO A 72 6.64 -12.23 -4.86
N GLU A 73 7.84 -11.95 -5.39
CA GLU A 73 9.04 -11.76 -4.56
C GLU A 73 8.84 -10.67 -3.49
N ASN A 74 8.28 -9.53 -3.89
CA ASN A 74 8.01 -8.40 -3.00
C ASN A 74 7.05 -8.78 -1.85
N ILE A 75 6.19 -9.79 -2.00
CA ILE A 75 5.20 -10.19 -0.98
C ILE A 75 5.71 -11.29 -0.09
N ARG A 76 6.48 -12.23 -0.62
CA ARG A 76 7.04 -13.36 0.12
C ARG A 76 7.72 -12.92 1.43
N ASN A 77 8.42 -11.79 1.36
CA ASN A 77 9.12 -11.22 2.50
C ASN A 77 8.20 -10.64 3.59
N TYR A 78 6.94 -10.33 3.30
CA TYR A 78 6.01 -9.66 4.22
C TYR A 78 4.76 -10.47 4.53
N PHE A 79 4.46 -11.51 3.77
CA PHE A 79 3.26 -12.33 3.96
C PHE A 79 3.15 -12.86 5.41
N ALA A 80 2.01 -12.65 6.05
CA ALA A 80 1.74 -12.96 7.46
C ALA A 80 2.68 -12.29 8.48
N LYS A 81 3.60 -11.39 8.07
CA LYS A 81 4.39 -10.59 9.01
C LYS A 81 3.52 -9.48 9.58
N LYS A 82 3.74 -9.20 10.86
CA LYS A 82 3.13 -8.09 11.59
C LYS A 82 4.16 -6.97 11.71
N ALA A 83 3.73 -5.73 11.52
CA ALA A 83 4.56 -4.59 11.90
C ALA A 83 4.75 -4.61 13.42
N THR A 84 5.98 -4.35 13.87
CA THR A 84 6.33 -4.31 15.29
C THR A 84 5.92 -3.02 15.97
N GLU A 85 5.80 -1.95 15.18
CA GLU A 85 5.33 -0.63 15.59
C GLU A 85 4.19 -0.18 14.67
N ALA A 86 3.56 0.94 15.02
CA ALA A 86 2.78 1.69 14.04
C ALA A 86 3.65 1.95 12.80
N GLY A 87 3.11 1.83 11.60
CA GLY A 87 3.93 1.98 10.40
C GLY A 87 3.10 1.76 9.13
N PRO A 88 3.40 0.71 8.34
CA PRO A 88 2.64 0.41 7.14
C PRO A 88 1.15 0.28 7.43
N ASN A 89 0.35 1.04 6.69
CA ASN A 89 -1.10 0.95 6.71
C ASN A 89 -1.63 0.37 5.38
N CYS A 90 -2.94 0.28 5.25
CA CYS A 90 -3.58 -0.24 4.04
C CYS A 90 -3.21 0.57 2.79
N PHE A 91 -3.11 1.90 2.87
CA PHE A 91 -2.68 2.73 1.74
C PHE A 91 -1.27 2.39 1.28
N ASN A 92 -0.33 2.31 2.21
CA ASN A 92 1.05 1.94 1.86
C ASN A 92 1.15 0.51 1.31
N THR A 93 0.32 -0.42 1.81
CA THR A 93 0.20 -1.77 1.26
C THR A 93 -0.17 -1.70 -0.22
N GLY A 94 -1.24 -0.97 -0.55
CA GLY A 94 -1.62 -0.75 -1.95
C GLY A 94 -0.49 -0.14 -2.78
N LEU A 95 0.14 0.93 -2.29
CA LEU A 95 1.21 1.63 -3.02
C LEU A 95 2.47 0.77 -3.23
N VAL A 96 2.90 0.00 -2.24
CA VAL A 96 4.12 -0.81 -2.33
C VAL A 96 3.91 -2.01 -3.24
N PHE A 97 2.81 -2.73 -3.05
CA PHE A 97 2.57 -3.97 -3.80
C PHE A 97 2.04 -3.74 -5.23
N SER A 98 1.67 -2.51 -5.58
CA SER A 98 1.47 -2.05 -6.96
C SER A 98 2.73 -1.45 -7.62
N GLY A 99 3.86 -1.38 -6.90
CA GLY A 99 5.13 -0.89 -7.42
C GLY A 99 5.31 0.64 -7.43
N LEU A 100 4.37 1.39 -6.84
CA LEU A 100 4.43 2.85 -6.76
C LEU A 100 5.39 3.34 -5.67
N LEU A 101 5.55 2.58 -4.60
CA LEU A 101 6.51 2.84 -3.53
C LEU A 101 7.43 1.63 -3.33
N PRO A 102 8.73 1.82 -3.05
CA PRO A 102 9.65 0.69 -2.92
C PRO A 102 9.70 0.09 -1.50
N ASN A 103 9.32 0.85 -0.46
CA ASN A 103 9.50 0.44 0.93
C ASN A 103 8.19 0.57 1.72
N LEU A 104 7.98 -0.35 2.67
CA LEU A 104 6.84 -0.30 3.58
C LEU A 104 7.02 0.80 4.64
N ARG A 105 6.05 1.70 4.77
CA ARG A 105 5.99 2.76 5.79
C ARG A 105 4.57 3.29 5.95
N HIS A 106 4.34 4.22 6.87
CA HIS A 106 3.05 4.92 6.86
C HIS A 106 2.87 5.75 5.58
N SER A 107 1.67 5.73 5.00
CA SER A 107 1.23 6.59 3.89
C SER A 107 -0.06 7.31 4.25
N THR A 108 -0.20 8.59 3.93
CA THR A 108 -1.45 9.33 4.18
C THR A 108 -2.48 9.15 3.07
N SER A 109 -3.72 9.58 3.30
CA SER A 109 -4.76 9.61 2.27
C SER A 109 -4.40 10.53 1.10
N GLU A 110 -3.72 11.65 1.37
CA GLU A 110 -3.25 12.56 0.34
C GLU A 110 -2.18 11.91 -0.55
N GLU A 111 -1.30 11.09 0.03
CA GLU A 111 -0.27 10.41 -0.75
C GLU A 111 -0.87 9.37 -1.70
N ILE A 112 -1.77 8.51 -1.22
CA ILE A 112 -2.41 7.55 -2.13
C ILE A 112 -3.24 8.27 -3.20
N GLY A 113 -3.96 9.33 -2.82
CA GLY A 113 -4.68 10.17 -3.76
C GLY A 113 -3.77 10.81 -4.81
N PHE A 114 -2.57 11.25 -4.44
CA PHE A 114 -1.58 11.79 -5.38
C PHE A 114 -1.22 10.77 -6.46
N TYR A 115 -0.87 9.53 -6.08
CA TYR A 115 -0.52 8.50 -7.06
C TYR A 115 -1.71 8.07 -7.92
N MET A 116 -2.91 7.94 -7.33
CA MET A 116 -4.11 7.52 -8.08
C MET A 116 -4.57 8.55 -9.11
N ASN A 117 -4.17 9.82 -8.95
CA ASN A 117 -4.45 10.90 -9.90
C ASN A 117 -3.23 11.25 -10.79
N SER A 118 -2.19 10.42 -10.79
CA SER A 118 -1.00 10.62 -11.63
C SER A 118 -1.03 9.74 -12.88
N GLU A 119 -0.19 10.03 -13.87
CA GLU A 119 -0.03 9.22 -15.09
C GLU A 119 0.42 7.77 -14.81
N LEU A 120 0.93 7.50 -13.60
CA LEU A 120 1.35 6.15 -13.21
C LEU A 120 0.18 5.19 -13.09
N CYS A 121 -1.04 5.68 -12.87
CA CYS A 121 -2.20 4.85 -12.57
C CYS A 121 -3.37 5.19 -13.47
N LYS A 122 -3.80 4.21 -14.27
CA LYS A 122 -5.04 4.29 -15.03
C LYS A 122 -6.17 3.69 -14.18
N LYS A 123 -7.18 4.51 -13.85
CA LYS A 123 -8.44 4.01 -13.26
C LYS A 123 -9.13 3.10 -14.28
N ARG A 124 -9.55 1.90 -13.85
CA ARG A 124 -10.35 0.97 -14.66
C ARG A 124 -11.72 1.58 -14.95
N GLY A 125 -12.17 1.42 -16.19
CA GLY A 125 -13.54 1.79 -16.57
C GLY A 125 -14.56 0.81 -15.99
N PRO A 126 -15.86 1.18 -15.93
CA PRO A 126 -16.91 0.35 -15.32
C PRO A 126 -17.06 -1.06 -15.93
N GLU A 127 -16.68 -1.21 -17.20
CA GLU A 127 -16.74 -2.48 -17.94
C GLU A 127 -15.37 -3.20 -17.99
N GLU A 128 -14.29 -2.56 -17.51
CA GLU A 128 -12.95 -3.13 -17.50
C GLU A 128 -12.75 -3.98 -16.24
N LYS A 129 -12.75 -5.30 -16.40
CA LYS A 129 -12.49 -6.20 -15.26
C LYS A 129 -11.10 -5.94 -14.64
N PRO A 130 -10.99 -5.86 -13.31
CA PRO A 130 -9.71 -5.76 -12.64
C PRO A 130 -8.86 -7.01 -12.92
N SER A 131 -7.54 -6.81 -12.99
CA SER A 131 -6.57 -7.89 -13.19
C SER A 131 -5.76 -8.12 -11.91
N PRO A 132 -5.25 -9.36 -11.68
CA PRO A 132 -4.36 -9.63 -10.56
C PRO A 132 -3.21 -8.60 -10.48
N GLY A 133 -2.96 -8.06 -9.29
CA GLY A 133 -1.98 -7.00 -9.05
C GLY A 133 -2.50 -5.56 -9.20
N ASP A 134 -3.73 -5.36 -9.70
CA ASP A 134 -4.33 -4.02 -9.74
C ASP A 134 -4.63 -3.52 -8.31
N LEU A 135 -4.48 -2.21 -8.07
CA LEU A 135 -4.74 -1.59 -6.78
C LEU A 135 -6.25 -1.32 -6.64
N GLY A 136 -6.88 -1.91 -5.63
CA GLY A 136 -8.25 -1.61 -5.22
C GLY A 136 -8.28 -0.54 -4.13
N LEU A 137 -9.08 0.50 -4.30
CA LEU A 137 -9.25 1.59 -3.35
C LEU A 137 -10.72 1.75 -2.98
N ILE A 138 -11.04 1.59 -1.69
CA ILE A 138 -12.35 1.90 -1.13
C ILE A 138 -12.34 3.37 -0.71
N SER A 139 -13.21 4.18 -1.31
CA SER A 139 -13.29 5.63 -1.08
C SER A 139 -14.66 6.04 -0.57
N MET A 140 -14.72 7.13 0.20
CA MET A 140 -15.99 7.84 0.43
C MET A 140 -16.19 8.89 -0.66
N VAL A 141 -17.38 8.90 -1.28
CA VAL A 141 -17.77 9.90 -2.26
C VAL A 141 -18.51 11.02 -1.53
N GLY A 142 -17.91 12.21 -1.43
CA GLY A 142 -18.54 13.36 -0.78
C GLY A 142 -19.88 13.71 -1.46
N ILE A 143 -20.92 13.97 -0.66
CA ILE A 143 -22.25 14.40 -1.17
C ILE A 143 -22.21 15.85 -1.70
N ASN A 144 -21.19 16.64 -1.33
CA ASN A 144 -21.10 18.04 -1.73
C ASN A 144 -20.47 18.19 -3.12
N GLN A 145 -21.33 18.39 -4.12
CA GLN A 145 -20.95 18.70 -5.51
C GLN A 145 -20.09 19.97 -5.64
N ASP A 146 -20.15 20.88 -4.65
CA ASP A 146 -19.48 22.18 -4.70
C ASP A 146 -18.05 22.20 -4.14
N ARG A 147 -17.52 21.07 -3.66
CA ARG A 147 -16.13 20.98 -3.23
C ARG A 147 -15.40 19.92 -4.05
N PRO A 148 -14.16 20.18 -4.49
CA PRO A 148 -13.35 19.16 -5.16
C PRO A 148 -13.31 17.93 -4.26
N MET A 149 -13.63 16.76 -4.81
CA MET A 149 -13.66 15.49 -4.09
C MET A 149 -12.34 15.32 -3.33
N VAL A 150 -12.40 15.49 -2.02
CA VAL A 150 -11.29 15.07 -1.16
C VAL A 150 -11.41 13.56 -1.09
N TYR A 151 -10.52 12.85 -1.78
CA TYR A 151 -10.38 11.41 -1.66
C TYR A 151 -10.03 11.06 -0.20
N SER A 152 -11.04 10.84 0.63
CA SER A 152 -10.85 10.13 1.89
C SER A 152 -10.93 8.65 1.57
N GLY A 153 -9.83 8.13 1.01
CA GLY A 153 -9.59 6.70 0.94
C GLY A 153 -9.82 6.12 2.33
N GLN A 154 -10.56 5.01 2.42
CA GLN A 154 -10.78 4.30 3.67
C GLN A 154 -9.87 3.08 3.77
N HIS A 155 -9.62 2.45 2.62
CA HIS A 155 -8.85 1.22 2.55
C HIS A 155 -8.25 1.03 1.17
N ALA A 156 -7.06 0.44 1.12
CA ALA A 156 -6.47 -0.03 -0.13
C ALA A 156 -6.01 -1.48 0.02
N PHE A 157 -6.13 -2.22 -1.08
CA PHE A 157 -5.77 -3.62 -1.21
C PHE A 157 -5.26 -3.90 -2.62
N ILE A 158 -4.65 -5.06 -2.83
CA ILE A 158 -4.30 -5.54 -4.17
C ILE A 158 -5.31 -6.61 -4.58
N TYR A 159 -5.92 -6.41 -5.75
CA TYR A 159 -6.84 -7.38 -6.33
C TYR A 159 -6.09 -8.63 -6.78
N LEU A 160 -6.58 -9.82 -6.44
CA LEU A 160 -6.04 -11.09 -6.91
C LEU A 160 -7.01 -11.80 -7.84
N SER A 161 -8.27 -11.88 -7.44
CA SER A 161 -9.37 -12.46 -8.21
C SER A 161 -10.71 -11.97 -7.69
N GLU A 162 -11.81 -12.49 -8.25
CA GLU A 162 -13.15 -12.24 -7.73
C GLU A 162 -13.33 -12.67 -6.27
N ASP A 163 -12.57 -13.68 -5.84
CA ASP A 163 -12.70 -14.23 -4.49
C ASP A 163 -11.69 -13.63 -3.51
N PHE A 164 -10.53 -13.14 -3.99
CA PHE A 164 -9.38 -12.85 -3.12
C PHE A 164 -8.76 -11.47 -3.34
N VAL A 165 -8.30 -10.90 -2.24
CA VAL A 165 -7.48 -9.68 -2.19
C VAL A 165 -6.27 -9.90 -1.30
N TYR A 166 -5.18 -9.20 -1.57
CA TYR A 166 -4.05 -9.07 -0.66
C TYR A 166 -4.09 -7.72 0.04
N GLU A 167 -4.09 -7.74 1.36
CA GLU A 167 -4.30 -6.53 2.15
C GLU A 167 -3.56 -6.57 3.49
N LYS A 168 -3.51 -5.42 4.15
CA LYS A 168 -3.23 -5.34 5.57
C LYS A 168 -4.57 -5.09 6.26
N MET A 169 -5.13 -6.15 6.84
CA MET A 169 -6.46 -6.13 7.44
C MET A 169 -6.50 -5.16 8.62
N ASP A 170 -7.62 -4.45 8.77
CA ASP A 170 -8.03 -3.60 9.91
C ASP A 170 -7.27 -2.29 10.20
N SER A 171 -7.89 -1.47 11.04
CA SER A 171 -7.33 -0.22 11.59
C SER A 171 -6.26 -0.46 12.67
N ARG A 172 -6.00 -1.71 13.05
CA ARG A 172 -4.99 -2.04 14.06
C ARG A 172 -3.63 -1.97 13.40
N ARG A 173 -2.82 -1.12 14.00
CA ARG A 173 -1.50 -0.74 13.52
C ARG A 173 -0.59 -1.94 13.23
N THR A 174 -0.74 -3.06 13.95
CA THR A 174 0.14 -4.25 13.90
C THR A 174 -0.45 -5.47 13.19
N SER A 175 -1.58 -5.34 12.49
CA SER A 175 -2.17 -6.47 11.77
C SER A 175 -1.27 -6.98 10.65
N PRO A 176 -1.33 -8.30 10.35
CA PRO A 176 -0.47 -8.89 9.35
C PRO A 176 -0.89 -8.52 7.94
N PHE A 177 0.06 -8.55 7.01
CA PHE A 177 -0.27 -8.60 5.59
C PHE A 177 -0.78 -10.01 5.25
N THR A 178 -1.95 -10.11 4.63
CA THR A 178 -2.58 -11.41 4.39
C THR A 178 -3.38 -11.39 3.10
N ILE A 179 -3.70 -12.59 2.62
CA ILE A 179 -4.76 -12.77 1.65
C ILE A 179 -6.08 -12.89 2.43
N ALA A 180 -7.10 -12.21 1.97
CA ALA A 180 -8.45 -12.23 2.52
C ALA A 180 -9.46 -12.48 1.40
N ARG A 181 -10.68 -12.88 1.78
CA ARG A 181 -11.79 -12.95 0.84
C ARG A 181 -12.24 -11.53 0.48
N LYS A 182 -12.34 -11.23 -0.81
CA LYS A 182 -12.78 -9.91 -1.31
C LYS A 182 -14.12 -9.51 -0.69
N ALA A 183 -15.09 -10.43 -0.68
CA ALA A 183 -16.42 -10.20 -0.12
C ALA A 183 -16.39 -9.77 1.36
N GLU A 184 -15.52 -10.38 2.18
CA GLU A 184 -15.38 -10.04 3.59
C GLU A 184 -14.72 -8.67 3.78
N THR A 185 -13.67 -8.39 3.01
CA THR A 185 -13.03 -7.07 2.96
C THR A 185 -14.07 -6.01 2.63
N LEU A 186 -14.81 -6.15 1.52
CA LEU A 186 -15.83 -5.17 1.10
C LEU A 186 -16.94 -4.98 2.14
N LYS A 187 -17.44 -6.08 2.71
CA LYS A 187 -18.47 -6.06 3.75
C LYS A 187 -18.01 -5.32 5.02
N SER A 188 -16.73 -5.44 5.40
CA SER A 188 -16.17 -4.71 6.55
C SER A 188 -16.20 -3.18 6.36
N TYR A 189 -16.25 -2.73 5.10
CA TYR A 189 -16.44 -1.33 4.72
C TYR A 189 -17.87 -1.02 4.24
N GLY A 190 -18.87 -1.84 4.60
CA GLY A 190 -20.28 -1.56 4.34
C GLY A 190 -20.68 -1.57 2.86
N LEU A 191 -19.88 -2.23 2.03
CA LEU A 191 -20.18 -2.48 0.62
C LEU A 191 -20.80 -3.87 0.49
N ASN A 192 -21.84 -4.00 -0.34
CA ASN A 192 -22.44 -5.29 -0.66
C ASN A 192 -21.58 -5.97 -1.76
N PRO A 193 -20.99 -7.16 -1.51
CA PRO A 193 -20.18 -7.86 -2.50
C PRO A 193 -20.94 -8.14 -3.80
N ASP A 194 -22.22 -8.47 -3.72
CA ASP A 194 -23.04 -8.83 -4.89
C ASP A 194 -23.39 -7.61 -5.76
N GLU A 195 -23.50 -6.43 -5.15
CA GLU A 195 -23.76 -5.16 -5.84
C GLU A 195 -22.48 -4.46 -6.28
N SER A 196 -21.33 -4.82 -5.69
CA SER A 196 -20.03 -4.25 -6.04
C SER A 196 -19.53 -4.64 -7.43
N ALA A 197 -20.22 -5.56 -8.11
CA ALA A 197 -20.03 -5.85 -9.53
C ALA A 197 -20.53 -4.72 -10.44
N ASP A 198 -21.44 -3.86 -9.95
CA ASP A 198 -21.86 -2.63 -10.63
C ASP A 198 -20.99 -1.46 -10.13
N GLU A 199 -19.83 -1.30 -10.75
CA GLU A 199 -18.83 -0.29 -10.40
C GLU A 199 -19.38 1.16 -10.55
N ASN A 200 -19.02 2.06 -9.63
CA ASN A 200 -19.41 3.49 -9.57
C ASN A 200 -20.86 3.82 -9.18
N LYS A 201 -21.66 2.88 -8.66
CA LYS A 201 -22.93 3.24 -8.02
C LYS A 201 -22.69 3.72 -6.59
N ILE A 202 -23.32 4.85 -6.23
CA ILE A 202 -23.30 5.37 -4.87
C ILE A 202 -24.19 4.49 -4.01
N TYR A 203 -23.58 3.60 -3.22
CA TYR A 203 -24.33 2.70 -2.34
C TYR A 203 -24.47 3.28 -0.94
N ASN A 204 -25.71 3.29 -0.44
CA ASN A 204 -26.12 3.66 0.93
C ASN A 204 -26.06 5.16 1.29
N LYS A 205 -26.67 5.52 2.43
CA LYS A 205 -26.53 6.84 3.10
C LYS A 205 -25.07 7.27 3.35
N ILE A 206 -24.12 6.35 3.19
CA ILE A 206 -22.69 6.57 3.37
C ILE A 206 -22.05 6.21 2.02
N ASN A 207 -22.15 7.13 1.07
CA ASN A 207 -21.61 7.02 -0.28
C ASN A 207 -20.19 6.42 -0.31
N ARG A 208 -20.06 5.12 -0.55
CA ARG A 208 -18.77 4.43 -0.68
C ARG A 208 -18.71 3.76 -2.04
N GLU A 209 -17.52 3.75 -2.62
CA GLU A 209 -17.23 3.07 -3.88
C GLU A 209 -15.90 2.32 -3.80
N VAL A 210 -15.76 1.30 -4.64
CA VAL A 210 -14.47 0.66 -4.93
C VAL A 210 -14.04 1.09 -6.32
N SER A 211 -12.81 1.54 -6.45
CA SER A 211 -12.17 1.82 -7.74
C SER A 211 -10.93 0.95 -7.88
N TYR A 212 -10.70 0.42 -9.08
CA TYR A 212 -9.49 -0.33 -9.40
C TYR A 212 -8.55 0.49 -10.29
N TYR A 213 -7.26 0.36 -10.05
CA TYR A 213 -6.21 1.10 -10.76
C TYR A 213 -5.15 0.15 -11.28
N GLN A 214 -4.90 0.22 -12.58
CA GLN A 214 -3.73 -0.40 -13.19
C GLN A 214 -2.59 0.60 -13.10
N CYS A 215 -1.58 0.26 -12.31
CA CYS A 215 -0.43 1.13 -12.11
C CYS A 215 0.85 0.57 -12.73
N VAL A 216 1.72 1.46 -13.19
CA VAL A 216 3.11 1.16 -13.53
C VAL A 216 4.02 1.57 -12.39
N SER A 217 5.15 0.88 -12.25
CA SER A 217 6.10 1.22 -11.19
C SER A 217 6.77 2.57 -11.44
N VAL A 218 7.12 3.29 -10.36
CA VAL A 218 7.83 4.57 -10.50
C VAL A 218 9.19 4.36 -11.18
N SER A 219 9.90 3.27 -10.87
CA SER A 219 11.16 2.96 -11.52
C SER A 219 11.01 2.77 -13.04
N GLN A 220 9.95 2.08 -13.48
CA GLN A 220 9.65 1.94 -14.89
C GLN A 220 9.36 3.30 -15.54
N TYR A 221 8.47 4.10 -14.93
CA TYR A 221 8.13 5.44 -15.42
C TYR A 221 9.35 6.35 -15.56
N LEU A 222 10.27 6.31 -14.58
CA LEU A 222 11.51 7.09 -14.63
C LEU A 222 12.53 6.55 -15.65
N THR A 223 12.56 5.24 -15.90
CA THR A 223 13.46 4.65 -16.91
C THR A 223 13.04 4.99 -18.33
N GLU A 224 11.74 5.08 -18.58
CA GLU A 224 11.16 5.46 -19.88
C GLU A 224 11.23 6.99 -20.14
N THR A 225 11.99 7.72 -19.33
CA THR A 225 12.00 9.18 -19.33
C THR A 225 13.39 9.76 -19.60
N PRO A 226 13.62 10.41 -20.75
CA PRO A 226 14.71 11.37 -20.87
C PRO A 226 14.39 12.65 -20.05
N ASN A 227 15.41 13.29 -19.48
CA ASN A 227 15.40 14.68 -18.97
C ASN A 227 14.92 14.99 -17.54
N VAL A 228 14.83 14.03 -16.62
CA VAL A 228 14.70 14.42 -15.18
C VAL A 228 16.00 15.08 -14.70
N PRO A 229 15.96 16.28 -14.09
CA PRO A 229 17.16 16.92 -13.55
C PRO A 229 17.92 16.00 -12.59
N GLU A 230 19.25 15.92 -12.75
CA GLU A 230 20.12 15.05 -11.95
C GLU A 230 19.98 15.33 -10.45
N GLU A 231 19.78 16.59 -10.07
CA GLU A 231 19.53 17.00 -8.69
C GLU A 231 18.27 16.33 -8.11
N LEU A 232 17.16 16.30 -8.86
CA LEU A 232 15.92 15.64 -8.43
C LEU A 232 16.08 14.13 -8.30
N MET A 233 16.79 13.50 -9.23
CA MET A 233 17.10 12.06 -9.15
C MET A 233 18.00 11.75 -7.93
N SER A 234 18.95 12.62 -7.63
CA SER A 234 19.80 12.50 -6.43
C SER A 234 18.97 12.60 -5.15
N LEU A 235 18.06 13.56 -5.05
CA LEU A 235 17.14 13.69 -3.91
C LEU A 235 16.21 12.48 -3.76
N TRP A 236 15.69 11.99 -4.88
CA TRP A 236 14.87 10.78 -4.92
C TRP A 236 15.61 9.57 -4.37
N ASN A 237 16.80 9.28 -4.89
CA ASN A 237 17.59 8.13 -4.47
C ASN A 237 17.98 8.21 -2.99
N LYS A 238 18.33 9.40 -2.49
CA LYS A 238 18.56 9.62 -1.06
C LYS A 238 17.31 9.29 -0.24
N MET A 239 16.14 9.77 -0.65
CA MET A 239 14.88 9.47 0.02
C MET A 239 14.59 7.96 0.05
N LEU A 240 14.87 7.22 -1.03
CA LEU A 240 14.66 5.77 -1.07
C LEU A 240 15.50 5.02 -0.04
N VAL A 241 16.76 5.42 0.15
CA VAL A 241 17.66 4.83 1.16
C VAL A 241 17.10 5.06 2.57
N GLU A 242 16.56 6.24 2.84
CA GLU A 242 16.02 6.55 4.16
C GLU A 242 14.67 5.88 4.43
N GLU A 243 13.81 5.74 3.42
CA GLU A 243 12.58 4.96 3.55
C GLU A 243 12.85 3.51 3.93
N SER A 244 13.93 2.89 3.41
CA SER A 244 14.33 1.53 3.82
C SER A 244 14.74 1.46 5.31
N CYS A 245 15.30 2.54 5.86
CA CYS A 245 15.60 2.62 7.29
C CYS A 245 14.32 2.72 8.14
N ILE A 246 13.33 3.50 7.68
CA ILE A 246 12.01 3.60 8.32
C ILE A 246 11.28 2.26 8.28
N GLU A 247 11.34 1.56 7.15
CA GLU A 247 10.78 0.23 7.02
C GLU A 247 11.36 -0.73 8.06
N LYS A 248 12.69 -0.84 8.16
CA LYS A 248 13.35 -1.71 9.17
C LYS A 248 12.99 -1.33 10.60
N PHE A 249 12.81 -0.04 10.88
CA PHE A 249 12.33 0.41 12.18
C PHE A 249 10.90 -0.08 12.45
N THR A 250 9.98 0.10 11.51
CA THR A 250 8.56 -0.27 11.70
C THR A 250 8.33 -1.79 11.67
N MET A 251 9.07 -2.50 10.84
CA MET A 251 8.92 -3.94 10.62
C MET A 251 9.70 -4.77 11.63
N ASP A 252 10.91 -4.34 12.04
CA ASP A 252 11.83 -5.16 12.83
C ASP A 252 12.31 -4.48 14.14
N ARG A 253 11.78 -3.30 14.51
CA ARG A 253 12.27 -2.45 15.62
C ARG A 253 13.74 -2.08 15.53
N THR A 254 14.33 -2.09 14.34
CA THR A 254 15.72 -1.64 14.18
C THR A 254 15.79 -0.14 14.46
N PRO A 255 16.55 0.34 15.46
CA PRO A 255 16.57 1.76 15.79
C PRO A 255 16.98 2.63 14.60
N LEU A 256 16.28 3.75 14.40
CA LEU A 256 16.67 4.75 13.41
C LEU A 256 18.02 5.35 13.80
N ARG A 257 18.98 5.32 12.88
CA ARG A 257 20.29 5.92 13.10
C ARG A 257 20.17 7.45 13.03
N ALA A 258 20.97 8.16 13.83
CA ALA A 258 21.06 9.62 13.78
C ALA A 258 21.39 10.13 12.36
N SER A 259 22.22 9.39 11.61
CA SER A 259 22.53 9.69 10.21
C SER A 259 21.30 9.65 9.30
N SER A 260 20.39 8.69 9.49
CA SER A 260 19.18 8.57 8.68
C SER A 260 18.23 9.73 8.92
N ILE A 261 18.07 10.09 10.19
CA ILE A 261 17.28 11.26 10.60
C ILE A 261 17.85 12.53 9.95
N LYS A 262 19.18 12.74 10.06
CA LYS A 262 19.86 13.88 9.43
C LYS A 262 19.64 13.91 7.92
N ASN A 263 19.72 12.77 7.23
CA ASN A 263 19.51 12.70 5.79
C ASN A 263 18.08 13.05 5.37
N ILE A 264 17.05 12.63 6.14
CA ILE A 264 15.65 13.05 5.87
C ILE A 264 15.51 14.58 5.99
N ILE A 265 16.13 15.19 7.00
CA ILE A 265 16.15 16.66 7.14
C ILE A 265 16.84 17.32 5.96
N ASP A 266 18.02 16.81 5.59
CA ASP A 266 18.83 17.38 4.51
C ASP A 266 18.09 17.29 3.17
N VAL A 267 17.37 16.18 2.90
CA VAL A 267 16.50 16.05 1.73
C VAL A 267 15.31 17.02 1.80
N SER A 268 14.67 17.19 2.95
CA SER A 268 13.57 18.14 3.13
C SER A 268 14.00 19.59 2.88
N LYS A 269 15.17 19.98 3.42
CA LYS A 269 15.76 21.30 3.21
C LYS A 269 16.12 21.52 1.74
N ALA A 270 16.80 20.54 1.12
CA ALA A 270 17.16 20.62 -0.29
C ALA A 270 15.93 20.73 -1.20
N LEU A 271 14.88 19.94 -0.95
CA LEU A 271 13.62 20.06 -1.71
C LEU A 271 12.96 21.43 -1.50
N THR A 272 13.00 21.97 -0.28
CA THR A 272 12.45 23.30 0.00
C THR A 272 13.21 24.39 -0.76
N SER A 273 14.54 24.34 -0.76
CA SER A 273 15.39 25.24 -1.55
C SER A 273 15.09 25.12 -3.04
N TYR A 274 15.03 23.89 -3.56
CA TYR A 274 14.71 23.60 -4.96
C TYR A 274 13.34 24.18 -5.36
N LEU A 275 12.32 24.02 -4.52
CA LEU A 275 10.99 24.61 -4.72
C LEU A 275 10.99 26.15 -4.72
N GLN A 276 11.85 26.78 -3.91
CA GLN A 276 12.00 28.23 -3.89
C GLN A 276 12.67 28.76 -5.16
N GLU A 277 13.65 28.03 -5.68
CA GLU A 277 14.31 28.37 -6.95
C GLU A 277 13.34 28.27 -8.13
N ILE A 278 12.53 27.21 -8.20
CA ILE A 278 11.47 27.08 -9.22
C ILE A 278 10.48 28.24 -9.17
N LYS A 279 10.12 28.72 -7.98
CA LYS A 279 9.23 29.88 -7.85
C LYS A 279 9.85 31.18 -8.37
N LYS A 280 11.18 31.32 -8.29
CA LYS A 280 11.91 32.49 -8.80
C LYS A 280 12.05 32.46 -10.32
N GLU A 281 12.13 31.27 -10.91
CA GLU A 281 12.30 31.06 -12.35
C GLU A 281 11.18 30.16 -12.91
N PRO A 282 9.93 30.66 -13.01
CA PRO A 282 8.83 29.91 -13.61
C PRO A 282 9.18 29.51 -15.05
N GLY A 283 8.99 28.24 -15.41
CA GLY A 283 9.31 27.71 -16.73
C GLY A 283 10.72 27.13 -16.87
N LYS A 284 11.59 27.26 -15.86
CA LYS A 284 12.91 26.58 -15.84
C LYS A 284 12.78 25.06 -16.01
N TYR A 285 11.70 24.50 -15.46
CA TYR A 285 11.40 23.08 -15.50
C TYR A 285 9.88 22.88 -15.68
N ASP A 286 9.37 23.08 -16.91
CA ASP A 286 7.98 22.77 -17.24
C ASP A 286 7.87 21.47 -18.04
N GLU A 287 8.49 20.41 -17.52
CA GLU A 287 8.20 19.05 -17.92
C GLU A 287 7.32 18.42 -16.84
N GLU A 288 6.15 17.91 -17.24
CA GLU A 288 5.16 17.24 -16.39
C GLU A 288 5.77 16.25 -15.38
N LYS A 289 6.84 15.56 -15.80
CA LYS A 289 7.56 14.57 -14.99
C LYS A 289 8.37 15.19 -13.84
N SER A 290 8.93 16.38 -14.04
CA SER A 290 9.56 17.14 -12.95
C SER A 290 8.51 17.55 -11.91
N LYS A 291 7.32 17.98 -12.35
CA LYS A 291 6.20 18.27 -11.44
C LYS A 291 5.77 17.03 -10.66
N PHE A 292 5.68 15.88 -11.32
CA PHE A 292 5.41 14.61 -10.65
C PHE A 292 6.46 14.28 -9.58
N MET A 293 7.76 14.34 -9.93
CA MET A 293 8.85 14.02 -8.99
C MET A 293 8.83 14.93 -7.77
N ILE A 294 8.66 16.23 -7.97
CA ILE A 294 8.53 17.22 -6.89
C ILE A 294 7.32 16.89 -6.01
N GLY A 295 6.16 16.66 -6.62
CA GLY A 295 4.93 16.32 -5.90
C GLY A 295 5.06 15.03 -5.10
N SER A 296 5.68 14.00 -5.69
CA SER A 296 5.93 12.72 -5.03
C SER A 296 6.88 12.87 -3.84
N LEU A 297 7.97 13.62 -3.97
CA LEU A 297 8.88 13.92 -2.86
C LEU A 297 8.17 14.69 -1.73
N GLN A 298 7.31 15.65 -2.06
CA GLN A 298 6.51 16.37 -1.07
C GLN A 298 5.54 15.43 -0.34
N MET A 299 4.88 14.51 -1.04
CA MET A 299 3.98 13.52 -0.43
C MET A 299 4.73 12.55 0.47
N LYS A 300 5.88 12.02 0.02
CA LYS A 300 6.76 11.16 0.81
C LYS A 300 7.17 11.84 2.12
N LEU A 301 7.63 13.08 2.06
CA LEU A 301 8.04 13.85 3.24
C LEU A 301 6.88 14.07 4.22
N LYS A 302 5.68 14.41 3.73
CA LYS A 302 4.48 14.54 4.56
C LYS A 302 4.13 13.23 5.27
N SER A 303 4.12 12.12 4.53
CA SER A 303 3.84 10.79 5.09
C SER A 303 4.88 10.35 6.12
N ILE A 304 6.17 10.60 5.86
CA ILE A 304 7.26 10.33 6.80
C ILE A 304 7.11 11.19 8.06
N SER A 305 6.86 12.50 7.91
CA SER A 305 6.61 13.40 9.04
C SER A 305 5.44 12.92 9.90
N SER A 306 4.33 12.51 9.28
CA SER A 306 3.18 11.91 9.97
C SER A 306 3.56 10.64 10.74
N ALA A 307 4.34 9.74 10.11
CA ALA A 307 4.83 8.51 10.74
C ALA A 307 5.64 8.80 12.00
N LEU A 308 6.61 9.72 11.88
CA LEU A 308 7.53 10.10 12.95
C LEU A 308 6.80 10.76 14.13
N LEU A 309 5.84 11.64 13.85
CA LEU A 309 4.97 12.22 14.89
C LEU A 309 4.17 11.14 15.61
N GLY A 310 3.71 10.12 14.87
CA GLY A 310 3.10 8.92 15.44
C GLY A 310 4.02 8.23 16.44
N PHE A 311 5.28 7.98 16.08
CA PHE A 311 6.27 7.33 16.95
C PHE A 311 6.57 8.16 18.21
N VAL A 312 6.67 9.48 18.07
CA VAL A 312 6.86 10.40 19.19
C VAL A 312 5.70 10.34 20.17
N SER A 313 4.46 10.29 19.66
CA SER A 313 3.26 10.27 20.50
C SER A 313 3.12 9.01 21.37
N GLU A 314 3.77 7.91 20.99
CA GLU A 314 3.69 6.63 21.70
C GLU A 314 4.65 6.55 22.93
N LYS A 315 5.21 7.70 23.36
CA LYS A 315 6.00 7.90 24.59
C LYS A 315 7.24 6.99 24.76
N LYS A 316 7.71 6.37 23.68
CA LYS A 316 8.96 5.59 23.64
C LYS A 316 10.05 6.23 22.79
N ALA A 317 9.80 7.42 22.26
CA ALA A 317 10.71 8.07 21.34
C ALA A 317 11.89 8.70 22.07
N ASP A 318 13.08 8.48 21.50
CA ASP A 318 14.27 9.27 21.75
C ASP A 318 13.91 10.78 21.71
N PRO A 319 14.29 11.60 22.71
CA PRO A 319 14.08 13.04 22.70
C PRO A 319 14.52 13.72 21.39
N ASN A 320 15.57 13.20 20.76
CA ASN A 320 16.05 13.68 19.46
C ASN A 320 15.02 13.46 18.34
N LEU A 321 14.28 12.34 18.38
CA LEU A 321 13.20 12.05 17.42
C LEU A 321 12.03 13.03 17.57
N SER A 322 11.75 13.48 18.79
CA SER A 322 10.67 14.44 19.08
C SER A 322 10.96 15.83 18.52
N ILE A 323 12.17 16.34 18.80
CA ILE A 323 12.65 17.60 18.23
C ILE A 323 12.66 17.52 16.70
N PHE A 324 13.17 16.41 16.17
CA PHE A 324 13.21 16.17 14.73
C PHE A 324 11.83 16.17 14.07
N ALA A 325 10.87 15.43 14.62
CA ALA A 325 9.53 15.36 14.04
C ALA A 325 8.86 16.76 13.99
N ALA A 326 9.11 17.59 15.01
CA ALA A 326 8.65 18.97 15.05
C ALA A 326 9.35 19.86 14.00
N ASP A 327 10.67 19.75 13.85
CA ASP A 327 11.44 20.53 12.86
C ASP A 327 11.05 20.16 11.42
N LEU A 328 10.90 18.86 11.14
CA LEU A 328 10.46 18.37 9.83
C LEU A 328 9.04 18.87 9.52
N TYR A 329 8.13 18.78 10.49
CA TYR A 329 6.77 19.31 10.35
C TYR A 329 6.80 20.82 10.05
N LYS A 330 7.58 21.59 10.81
CA LYS A 330 7.73 23.03 10.59
C LYS A 330 8.28 23.35 9.21
N SER A 331 9.25 22.58 8.72
CA SER A 331 9.81 22.73 7.37
C SER A 331 8.77 22.49 6.28
N ILE A 332 7.90 21.48 6.45
CA ILE A 332 6.91 21.09 5.44
C ILE A 332 5.69 22.04 5.44
N TYR A 333 5.21 22.42 6.63
CA TYR A 333 3.95 23.15 6.78
C TYR A 333 4.13 24.64 7.09
N GLY A 334 5.36 25.10 7.33
CA GLY A 334 5.66 26.50 7.67
C GLY A 334 5.12 26.95 9.03
N LYS A 335 4.69 26.02 9.88
CA LYS A 335 4.08 26.28 11.21
C LYS A 335 4.60 25.29 12.24
N SER A 336 4.82 25.73 13.47
CA SER A 336 5.00 24.83 14.62
C SER A 336 3.67 24.17 14.94
N LYS A 337 3.70 22.86 15.26
CA LYS A 337 2.52 22.10 15.64
C LYS A 337 2.13 22.35 17.09
#